data_AF-A0AB39KPE1-F1
#
_entry.id   AF-A0AB39KPE1-F1
#
_cell.length_a   1.000
_cell.length_b   1.000
_cell.length_c   1.000
_cell.angle_alpha   90.00
_cell.angle_beta   90.00
_cell.angle_gamma   90.00
#
_symmetry.space_group_name_H-M   'P 1'
#
loop_
_entity.id
_entity.type
_entity.pdbx_description
1 polymer ?
#
loop_
_entity_poly.entity_id
_entity_poly.type
_entity_poly.pdbx_seq_one_letter_code
_entity_poly.pdbx_strand_id
1 'polypeptide(L)'
;MSLWTWALSVYERAGVSEACVELQDEHGQSVPYLLFAAWAAQEGRRVEAIRAVAAARAWEAEVVAPLRAARRRLKTEMPGTPDASRLALREQVKGVEFGAERLLMESLQAMAGEPGPERPMGEALIAASMAFGGAPEAKMTRLATLLS
;
A
#
# COMPACT_ATOMS: atom_id res chain seq x y z
N MET A 1 -0.58 9.10 15.77
CA MET A 1 -1.85 8.41 15.37
C MET A 1 -1.53 6.99 14.90
N SER A 2 -2.46 6.02 14.87
CA SER A 2 -2.15 4.71 14.23
C SER A 2 -1.93 4.91 12.73
N LEU A 3 -1.03 4.12 12.12
CA LEU A 3 -0.79 4.11 10.67
C LEU A 3 -2.09 3.88 9.92
N TRP A 4 -2.94 2.95 10.37
CA TRP A 4 -4.20 2.65 9.69
C TRP A 4 -5.14 3.86 9.68
N THR A 5 -5.34 4.49 10.85
CA THR A 5 -6.18 5.69 10.96
C THR A 5 -5.62 6.84 10.14
N TRP A 6 -4.30 7.03 10.16
CA TRP A 6 -3.61 8.02 9.33
C TRP A 6 -3.82 7.73 7.84
N ALA A 7 -3.60 6.48 7.42
CA ALA A 7 -3.73 6.04 6.04
C ALA A 7 -5.13 6.30 5.49
N LEU A 8 -6.18 5.97 6.25
CA LEU A 8 -7.56 6.30 5.87
C LEU A 8 -7.76 7.81 5.71
N SER A 9 -7.26 8.61 6.65
CA SER A 9 -7.43 10.07 6.60
C SER A 9 -6.74 10.71 5.38
N VAL A 10 -5.56 10.22 4.99
CA VAL A 10 -4.86 10.76 3.81
C VAL A 10 -5.43 10.21 2.52
N TYR A 11 -5.97 8.98 2.52
CA TYR A 11 -6.56 8.37 1.32
C TYR A 11 -7.85 9.07 0.86
N GLU A 12 -8.56 9.72 1.78
CA GLU A 12 -9.73 10.56 1.49
C GLU A 12 -9.36 11.91 0.83
N ARG A 13 -8.08 12.30 0.85
CA ARG A 13 -7.63 13.54 0.21
C ARG A 13 -7.65 13.42 -1.31
N ALA A 14 -8.01 14.52 -1.97
CA ALA A 14 -8.08 14.59 -3.42
C ALA A 14 -6.75 14.18 -4.07
N GLY A 15 -6.81 13.23 -5.01
CA GLY A 15 -5.65 12.76 -5.79
C GLY A 15 -4.80 11.66 -5.14
N VAL A 16 -4.92 11.40 -3.83
CA VAL A 16 -4.11 10.37 -3.17
C VAL A 16 -4.47 8.97 -3.67
N SER A 17 -5.76 8.62 -3.69
CA SER A 17 -6.21 7.32 -4.19
C SER A 17 -5.77 7.08 -5.64
N GLU A 18 -5.91 8.09 -6.51
CA GLU A 18 -5.50 8.00 -7.91
C GLU A 18 -3.99 7.74 -8.04
N ALA A 19 -3.16 8.51 -7.33
CA ALA A 19 -1.71 8.33 -7.35
C ALA A 19 -1.29 6.95 -6.81
N CYS A 20 -1.93 6.46 -5.75
CA CYS A 20 -1.67 5.13 -5.21
C CYS A 20 -2.04 4.02 -6.20
N VAL A 21 -3.21 4.10 -6.84
CA VAL A 21 -3.65 3.12 -7.84
C VAL A 21 -2.72 3.14 -9.06
N GLU A 22 -2.33 4.32 -9.54
CA GLU A 22 -1.36 4.49 -10.64
C GLU A 22 -0.02 3.81 -10.31
N LEU A 23 0.52 4.04 -9.11
CA LEU A 23 1.77 3.43 -8.67
C LEU A 23 1.69 1.91 -8.52
N GLN A 24 0.56 1.41 -8.04
CA GLN A 24 0.31 -0.02 -7.88
C GLN A 24 0.17 -0.73 -9.23
N ASP A 25 -0.67 -0.19 -10.12
CA ASP A 25 -1.04 -0.85 -11.36
C ASP A 25 0.05 -0.74 -12.43
N GLU A 26 0.75 0.40 -12.52
CA GLU A 26 1.77 0.63 -13.55
C GLU A 26 3.19 0.30 -13.08
N HIS A 27 3.49 0.46 -11.78
CA HIS A 27 4.87 0.35 -11.24
C HIS A 27 5.01 -0.78 -10.22
N GLY A 28 3.95 -1.57 -10.01
CA GLY A 28 3.97 -2.71 -9.08
C GLY A 28 4.25 -2.32 -7.62
N GLN A 29 4.05 -1.05 -7.26
CA GLN A 29 4.36 -0.57 -5.92
C GLN A 29 3.37 -1.10 -4.89
N SER A 30 3.85 -1.31 -3.67
CA SER A 30 3.01 -1.66 -2.52
C SER A 30 2.51 -0.39 -1.84
N VAL A 31 1.22 -0.07 -2.03
CA VAL A 31 0.57 1.08 -1.37
C VAL A 31 0.68 1.02 0.16
N PRO A 32 0.44 -0.13 0.83
CA PRO A 32 0.66 -0.25 2.27
C PRO A 32 2.07 0.11 2.72
N TYR A 33 3.08 -0.31 1.95
CA TYR A 33 4.48 -0.04 2.28
C TYR A 33 4.88 1.42 2.04
N LEU A 34 4.39 2.04 0.95
CA LEU A 34 4.60 3.47 0.69
C LEU A 34 3.96 4.35 1.77
N LEU A 35 2.72 4.05 2.16
CA LEU A 35 2.02 4.77 3.21
C LEU A 35 2.69 4.58 4.58
N PHE A 36 3.19 3.38 4.88
CA PHE A 36 4.03 3.16 6.06
C PHE A 36 5.28 4.04 6.07
N ALA A 37 6.01 4.13 4.95
CA ALA A 37 7.22 4.94 4.86
C ALA A 37 6.92 6.43 5.07
N ALA A 38 5.84 6.93 4.47
CA ALA A 38 5.40 8.32 4.62
C ALA A 38 4.99 8.62 6.08
N TRP A 39 4.16 7.78 6.68
CA TRP A 39 3.74 7.92 8.07
C TRP A 39 4.93 7.86 9.04
N ALA A 40 5.85 6.93 8.85
CA ALA A 40 7.03 6.80 9.71
C ALA A 40 8.01 7.98 9.55
N ALA A 41 8.03 8.64 8.39
CA ALA A 41 8.80 9.87 8.19
C ALA A 41 8.15 11.04 8.94
N GLN A 42 6.83 11.21 8.78
CA GLN A 42 6.05 12.24 9.44
C GLN A 42 6.07 12.11 10.97
N GLU A 43 5.98 10.89 11.51
CA GLU A 43 6.01 10.65 12.96
C GLU A 43 7.46 10.52 13.50
N GLY A 44 8.47 10.75 12.66
CA GLY A 44 9.88 10.67 13.06
C GLY A 44 10.34 9.28 13.55
N ARG A 45 9.60 8.22 13.22
CA ARG A 45 9.85 6.87 13.75
C ARG A 45 11.05 6.21 13.10
N ARG A 46 11.91 5.59 13.90
CA ARG A 46 12.99 4.76 13.37
C ARG A 46 12.43 3.50 12.72
N VAL A 47 12.87 3.19 11.50
CA VAL A 47 12.44 1.99 10.77
C VAL A 47 13.67 1.17 10.38
N GLU A 48 13.65 -0.13 10.69
CA GLU A 48 14.58 -1.09 10.11
C GLU A 48 14.17 -1.39 8.65
N ALA A 49 14.61 -0.54 7.72
CA ALA A 49 14.15 -0.56 6.33
C ALA A 49 14.28 -1.94 5.66
N ILE A 50 15.38 -2.65 5.90
CA ILE A 50 15.64 -3.99 5.34
C ILE A 50 14.59 -4.99 5.82
N ARG A 51 14.25 -4.97 7.11
CA ARG A 51 13.27 -5.88 7.69
C ARG A 51 11.86 -5.54 7.21
N ALA A 52 11.51 -4.25 7.20
CA ALA A 52 10.22 -3.77 6.75
C ALA A 52 9.95 -4.12 5.28
N VAL A 53 10.92 -3.88 4.39
CA VAL A 53 10.76 -4.19 2.97
C VAL A 53 10.71 -5.70 2.70
N ALA A 54 11.48 -6.50 3.44
CA ALA A 54 11.43 -7.96 3.32
C ALA A 54 10.03 -8.50 3.69
N ALA A 55 9.46 -8.00 4.80
CA ALA A 55 8.10 -8.35 5.21
C ALA A 55 7.05 -7.92 4.17
N ALA A 56 7.15 -6.69 3.66
CA ALA A 56 6.23 -6.19 2.64
C ALA A 56 6.31 -7.00 1.33
N ARG A 57 7.52 -7.33 0.86
CA ARG A 57 7.72 -8.11 -0.37
C ARG A 57 7.17 -9.53 -0.24
N ALA A 58 7.45 -10.20 0.88
CA ALA A 58 6.94 -11.54 1.13
C ALA A 58 5.40 -11.53 1.19
N TRP A 59 4.81 -10.57 1.91
CA TRP A 59 3.36 -10.46 2.02
C TRP A 59 2.68 -10.12 0.69
N GLU A 60 3.29 -9.24 -0.11
CA GLU A 60 2.78 -8.92 -1.44
C GLU A 60 2.76 -10.16 -2.33
N ALA A 61 3.85 -10.93 -2.38
CA ALA A 61 3.97 -12.11 -3.22
C ALA A 61 3.02 -13.24 -2.82
N GLU A 62 2.92 -13.52 -1.52
CA GLU A 62 2.21 -14.71 -1.02
C GLU A 62 0.73 -14.46 -0.70
N VAL A 63 0.33 -13.21 -0.47
CA VAL A 63 -1.03 -12.88 0.01
C VAL A 63 -1.74 -11.89 -0.91
N VAL A 64 -1.19 -10.68 -1.06
CA VAL A 64 -1.91 -9.59 -1.72
C VAL A 64 -2.00 -9.80 -3.24
N ALA A 65 -0.91 -10.16 -3.90
CA ALA A 65 -0.90 -10.37 -5.35
C ALA A 65 -1.82 -11.53 -5.79
N PRO A 66 -1.86 -12.70 -5.11
CA PRO A 66 -2.84 -13.74 -5.39
C PRO A 66 -4.30 -13.29 -5.23
N LEU A 67 -4.62 -12.58 -4.15
CA LEU A 67 -5.99 -12.05 -3.92
C LEU A 67 -6.39 -11.05 -5.00
N ARG A 68 -5.48 -10.16 -5.37
CA ARG A 68 -5.66 -9.17 -6.42
C ARG A 68 -5.86 -9.81 -7.78
N ALA A 69 -5.09 -10.85 -8.11
CA ALA A 69 -5.25 -11.64 -9.32
C ALA A 69 -6.63 -12.31 -9.37
N ALA A 70 -7.07 -12.93 -8.26
CA ALA A 70 -8.40 -13.53 -8.14
C ALA A 70 -9.50 -12.47 -8.34
N ARG A 71 -9.42 -11.32 -7.67
CA ARG A 71 -10.37 -10.20 -7.83
C ARG A 71 -10.44 -9.72 -9.28
N ARG A 72 -9.30 -9.56 -9.95
CA ARG A 72 -9.23 -9.14 -11.36
C ARG A 72 -9.86 -10.20 -12.26
N ARG A 73 -9.55 -11.49 -12.05
CA ARG A 73 -10.11 -12.60 -12.84
C ARG A 73 -11.63 -12.74 -12.70
N LEU A 74 -12.16 -12.47 -11.52
CA LEU A 74 -13.59 -12.44 -11.24
C LEU A 74 -14.32 -11.29 -11.93
N LYS A 75 -13.64 -10.31 -12.54
CA LYS A 75 -14.27 -9.28 -13.38
C LYS A 75 -14.62 -9.81 -14.78
N THR A 76 -13.87 -10.78 -15.28
CA THR A 76 -14.07 -11.39 -16.61
C THR A 76 -15.16 -12.46 -16.55
N GLU A 77 -16.02 -12.51 -17.57
CA GLU A 77 -17.04 -13.52 -17.73
C GLU A 77 -16.45 -14.95 -17.75
N MET A 78 -17.24 -15.92 -17.28
CA MET A 78 -16.87 -17.34 -17.25
C MET A 78 -18.08 -18.20 -17.66
N PRO A 79 -17.92 -19.14 -18.61
CA PRO A 79 -18.99 -20.04 -18.99
C PRO A 79 -19.55 -20.80 -17.79
N GLY A 80 -20.88 -20.83 -17.65
CA GLY A 80 -21.57 -21.54 -16.57
C GLY A 80 -21.63 -20.80 -15.22
N THR A 81 -21.09 -19.58 -15.12
CA THR A 81 -21.11 -18.79 -13.88
C THR A 81 -21.96 -17.54 -14.03
N PRO A 82 -23.07 -17.37 -13.28
CA PRO A 82 -23.90 -16.17 -13.33
C PRO A 82 -23.14 -14.90 -12.90
N ASP A 83 -23.35 -13.80 -13.62
CA ASP A 83 -22.66 -12.53 -13.37
C ASP A 83 -22.91 -11.96 -11.98
N ALA A 84 -24.16 -11.96 -11.50
CA ALA A 84 -24.51 -11.42 -10.19
C ALA A 84 -23.74 -12.13 -9.06
N SER A 85 -23.71 -13.47 -9.07
CA SER A 85 -23.01 -14.27 -8.07
C SER A 85 -21.49 -14.09 -8.16
N ARG A 86 -20.94 -14.03 -9.38
CA ARG A 86 -19.50 -13.80 -9.63
C ARG A 86 -19.05 -12.43 -9.13
N LEU A 87 -19.81 -11.38 -9.41
CA LEU A 87 -19.49 -10.02 -8.98
C LEU A 87 -19.70 -9.84 -7.47
N ALA A 88 -20.67 -10.54 -6.85
CA ALA A 88 -20.80 -10.58 -5.40
C ALA A 88 -19.57 -11.23 -4.74
N LEU A 89 -19.08 -12.36 -5.26
CA LEU A 89 -17.84 -12.99 -4.80
C LEU A 89 -16.63 -12.07 -4.99
N ARG A 90 -16.57 -11.32 -6.09
CA ARG A 90 -15.52 -10.33 -6.33
C ARG A 90 -15.46 -9.28 -5.21
N GLU A 91 -16.60 -8.77 -4.76
CA GLU A 91 -16.62 -7.80 -3.65
C GLU A 91 -16.18 -8.42 -2.32
N GLN A 92 -16.49 -9.69 -2.07
CA GLN A 92 -15.96 -10.40 -0.90
C GLN A 92 -14.43 -10.52 -0.96
N VAL A 93 -13.88 -10.93 -2.12
CA VAL A 93 -12.42 -11.02 -2.31
C VAL A 93 -11.76 -9.65 -2.16
N LYS A 94 -12.39 -8.58 -2.67
CA LYS A 94 -11.93 -7.20 -2.47
C LYS A 94 -11.86 -6.83 -0.98
N GLY A 95 -12.87 -7.23 -0.19
CA GLY A 95 -12.86 -7.04 1.27
C GLY A 95 -11.71 -7.78 1.96
N VAL A 96 -11.42 -9.02 1.53
CA VAL A 96 -10.29 -9.80 2.05
C VAL A 96 -8.94 -9.19 1.65
N GLU A 97 -8.79 -8.74 0.40
CA GLU A 97 -7.58 -8.02 -0.07
C GLU A 97 -7.33 -6.77 0.79
N PHE A 98 -8.36 -5.95 1.01
CA PHE A 98 -8.27 -4.77 1.86
C PHE A 98 -7.90 -5.11 3.32
N GLY A 99 -8.47 -6.20 3.86
CA GLY A 99 -8.08 -6.72 5.18
C GLY A 99 -6.62 -7.18 5.25
N ALA A 100 -6.12 -7.81 4.19
CA ALA A 100 -4.72 -8.23 4.09
C ALA A 100 -3.77 -7.03 4.01
N GLU A 101 -4.13 -5.98 3.28
CA GLU A 101 -3.36 -4.73 3.21
C GLU A 101 -3.32 -4.02 4.57
N ARG A 102 -4.44 -4.00 5.31
CA ARG A 102 -4.50 -3.50 6.68
C ARG A 102 -3.59 -4.28 7.62
N LEU A 103 -3.63 -5.61 7.59
CA LEU A 103 -2.79 -6.45 8.46
C LEU A 103 -1.30 -6.22 8.19
N LEU A 104 -0.91 -6.00 6.93
CA LEU A 104 0.45 -5.61 6.58
C LEU A 104 0.82 -4.27 7.21
N MET A 105 -0.03 -3.25 7.12
CA MET A 105 0.22 -1.95 7.77
C MET A 105 0.37 -2.10 9.29
N GLU A 106 -0.52 -2.83 9.96
CA GLU A 106 -0.43 -3.06 11.41
C GLU A 106 0.88 -3.78 11.79
N SER A 107 1.31 -4.75 10.97
CA SER A 107 2.57 -5.47 11.14
C SER A 107 3.79 -4.56 10.92
N LEU A 108 3.77 -3.70 9.91
CA LEU A 108 4.81 -2.71 9.63
C LEU A 108 4.90 -1.67 10.76
N GLN A 109 3.76 -1.19 11.25
CA GLN A 109 3.69 -0.28 12.38
C GLN A 109 4.33 -0.89 13.64
N ALA A 110 4.10 -2.17 13.91
CA ALA A 110 4.70 -2.86 15.05
C ALA A 110 6.23 -2.99 14.95
N MET A 111 6.80 -2.87 13.74
CA MET A 111 8.25 -2.82 13.52
C MET A 111 8.84 -1.41 13.61
N ALA A 112 8.00 -0.37 13.68
CA ALA A 112 8.47 1.00 13.84
C ALA A 112 8.89 1.25 15.29
N GLY A 113 10.05 1.88 15.46
CA GLY A 113 10.57 2.27 16.76
C GLY A 113 9.87 3.49 17.35
N GLU A 114 10.47 3.99 18.44
CA GLU A 114 10.01 5.19 19.12
C GLU A 114 10.03 6.42 18.20
N PRO A 115 9.10 7.38 18.40
CA PRO A 115 9.11 8.65 17.71
C PRO A 115 10.41 9.43 17.99
N GLY A 116 10.93 10.05 16.94
CA GLY A 116 12.06 10.97 16.97
C GLY A 116 11.72 12.24 16.18
N PRO A 117 12.72 13.00 15.72
CA PRO A 117 12.47 14.14 14.84
C PRO A 117 11.86 13.68 13.50
N GLU A 118 10.94 14.47 12.98
CA GLU A 118 10.36 14.24 11.65
C GLU A 118 11.47 14.18 10.58
N ARG A 119 11.20 13.42 9.52
CA ARG A 119 12.11 13.25 8.39
C ARG A 119 11.41 13.68 7.10
N PRO A 120 12.16 14.15 6.09
CA PRO A 120 11.58 14.51 4.79
C PRO A 120 10.79 13.33 4.18
N MET A 121 9.48 13.49 4.02
CA MET A 121 8.60 12.44 3.49
C MET A 121 8.97 12.01 2.07
N GLY A 122 9.39 12.96 1.23
CA GLY A 122 9.82 12.68 -0.15
C GLY A 122 10.99 11.71 -0.19
N GLU A 123 12.03 11.93 0.62
CA GLU A 123 13.20 11.03 0.70
C GLU A 123 12.80 9.63 1.17
N ALA A 124 11.90 9.54 2.15
CA ALA A 124 11.40 8.26 2.64
C ALA A 124 10.61 7.48 1.58
N LEU A 125 9.76 8.16 0.80
CA LEU A 125 9.00 7.56 -0.30
C LEU A 125 9.91 7.10 -1.44
N ILE A 126 10.92 7.90 -1.80
CA ILE A 126 11.93 7.52 -2.81
C ILE A 126 12.69 6.27 -2.37
N ALA A 127 13.18 6.24 -1.13
CA ALA A 127 13.88 5.08 -0.57
C ALA A 127 13.00 3.83 -0.54
N ALA A 128 11.73 3.98 -0.11
CA ALA A 128 10.77 2.87 -0.10
C ALA A 128 10.49 2.34 -1.50
N SER A 129 10.26 3.22 -2.47
CA SER A 129 10.02 2.86 -3.87
C SER A 129 11.18 2.09 -4.48
N MET A 130 12.42 2.59 -4.32
CA MET A 130 13.62 1.87 -4.78
C MET A 130 13.75 0.50 -4.14
N ALA A 131 13.45 0.38 -2.85
CA ALA A 131 13.46 -0.89 -2.15
C ALA A 131 12.34 -1.84 -2.60
N PHE A 132 11.32 -1.36 -3.32
CA PHE A 132 10.17 -2.12 -3.81
C PHE A 132 10.07 -2.08 -5.36
N GLY A 133 11.18 -2.29 -6.06
CA GLY A 133 11.20 -2.44 -7.52
C GLY A 133 11.37 -1.12 -8.31
N GLY A 134 11.21 0.02 -7.64
CA GLY A 134 11.45 1.35 -8.22
C GLY A 134 10.28 1.88 -9.05
N ALA A 135 10.02 3.16 -8.90
CA ALA A 135 9.10 3.96 -9.72
C ALA A 135 9.74 5.34 -9.98
N PRO A 136 9.29 6.09 -11.01
CA PRO A 136 9.85 7.41 -11.30
C PRO A 136 9.79 8.34 -10.08
N GLU A 137 10.90 9.01 -9.78
CA GLU A 137 11.03 9.92 -8.63
C GLU A 137 9.94 11.00 -8.61
N ALA A 138 9.60 11.55 -9.79
CA ALA A 138 8.53 12.53 -9.93
C ALA A 138 7.17 12.03 -9.38
N LYS A 139 6.88 10.74 -9.46
CA LYS A 139 5.65 10.15 -8.87
C LYS A 139 5.74 10.09 -7.34
N MET A 140 6.92 9.85 -6.78
CA MET A 140 7.14 9.90 -5.32
C MET A 140 7.03 11.32 -4.78
N THR A 141 7.61 12.30 -5.49
CA THR A 141 7.48 13.72 -5.16
C THR A 141 6.03 14.18 -5.22
N ARG A 142 5.29 13.78 -6.26
CA ARG A 142 3.84 14.05 -6.36
C ARG A 142 3.08 13.45 -5.17
N LEU A 143 3.35 12.19 -4.84
CA LEU A 143 2.70 11.53 -3.70
C LEU A 143 3.03 12.22 -2.38
N ALA A 144 4.29 12.62 -2.14
CA ALA A 144 4.71 13.36 -0.94
C ALA A 144 3.93 14.67 -0.78
N THR A 145 3.76 15.43 -1.86
CA THR A 145 2.96 16.67 -1.87
C THR A 145 1.49 16.42 -1.57
N LEU A 146 0.92 15.32 -2.08
CA LEU A 146 -0.47 14.95 -1.83
C LEU A 146 -0.71 14.49 -0.38
N LEU A 147 0.31 13.95 0.28
CA LEU A 147 0.24 13.41 1.64
C LEU A 147 0.59 14.44 2.73
N SER A 148 1.33 15.51 2.39
CA SER A 148 1.66 16.64 3.27
C SER A 148 0.43 17.50 3.52
#